data_AF-S9QM42-F1
#
_entry.id   AF-S9QM42-F1
#
_cell.length_a   1.000
_cell.length_b   1.000
_cell.length_c   1.000
_cell.angle_alpha   90.00
_cell.angle_beta   90.00
_cell.angle_gamma   90.00
#
_symmetry.space_group_name_H-M   'P 1'
#
loop_
_entity.id
_entity.type
_entity.pdbx_description
1 polymer ?
#
loop_
_entity_poly.entity_id
_entity_poly.type
_entity_poly.pdbx_seq_one_letter_code
_entity_poly.pdbx_strand_id
1 'polypeptide(L)' 'MKVAVMRDALRAKFTQHPEMRELRLGTGDAKLVEHTENDDYWGDGGDGRGKNMLGRLLMQPRDELRAG' A
#
# COMPACT_ATOMS: atom_id res chain seq x y z
N MET A 1 -8.15 -10.66 -9.99
CA MET A 1 -8.42 -9.50 -10.87
C MET A 1 -8.30 -8.16 -10.13
N LYS A 2 -9.11 -7.88 -9.09
CA LYS A 2 -9.11 -6.59 -8.36
C LYS A 2 -7.73 -6.15 -7.83
N VAL A 3 -6.97 -7.06 -7.22
CA VAL A 3 -5.62 -6.77 -6.67
C VAL A 3 -4.61 -6.40 -7.75
N ALA A 4 -4.65 -7.07 -8.91
CA ALA A 4 -3.74 -6.77 -10.01
C ALA A 4 -3.98 -5.36 -10.57
N VAL A 5 -5.26 -5.00 -10.80
CA VAL A 5 -5.65 -3.67 -11.25
C VAL A 5 -5.22 -2.59 -10.24
N MET A 6 -5.45 -2.83 -8.94
CA MET A 6 -5.03 -1.89 -7.90
C MET A 6 -3.50 -1.74 -7.85
N ARG A 7 -2.76 -2.84 -7.99
CA ARG A 7 -1.29 -2.80 -8.06
C ARG A 7 -0.80 -1.99 -9.26
N ASP A 8 -1.42 -2.15 -10.42
CA ASP A 8 -1.04 -1.41 -11.63
C ASP A 8 -1.37 0.08 -11.49
N ALA A 9 -2.53 0.42 -10.89
CA ALA A 9 -2.90 1.79 -10.56
C ALA A 9 -1.92 2.44 -9.56
N LEU A 10 -1.53 1.72 -8.50
CA LEU A 10 -0.51 2.19 -7.55
C LEU A 10 0.85 2.40 -8.24
N ARG A 11 1.25 1.47 -9.10
CA ARG A 11 2.48 1.61 -9.89
C ARG A 11 2.42 2.85 -10.77
N ALA A 12 1.32 3.08 -11.48
CA ALA A 12 1.14 4.28 -12.29
C ALA A 12 1.24 5.55 -11.45
N LYS A 13 0.53 5.61 -10.30
CA LYS A 13 0.56 6.74 -9.36
C LYS A 13 1.98 7.09 -8.91
N PHE A 14 2.75 6.11 -8.44
CA PHE A 14 4.12 6.37 -7.97
C PHE A 14 5.15 6.54 -9.08
N THR A 15 4.84 6.13 -10.31
CA THR A 15 5.68 6.42 -11.49
C THR A 15 5.45 7.84 -11.99
N GLN A 16 4.20 8.32 -11.96
CA GLN A 16 3.82 9.65 -12.42
C GLN A 16 4.18 10.76 -11.41
N HIS A 17 4.29 10.42 -10.12
CA HIS A 17 4.54 11.36 -9.03
C HIS A 17 5.80 10.98 -8.23
N PRO A 18 7.00 11.45 -8.64
CA PRO A 18 8.27 11.16 -7.96
C PRO A 18 8.26 11.48 -6.46
N GLU A 19 7.61 12.58 -6.07
CA GLU A 19 7.45 13.01 -4.68
C GLU A 19 6.68 12.00 -3.82
N MET A 20 5.66 11.36 -4.40
CA MET A 20 4.88 10.33 -3.70
C MET A 20 5.68 9.03 -3.57
N ARG A 21 6.56 8.75 -4.53
CA ARG A 21 7.50 7.63 -4.45
C ARG A 21 8.47 7.83 -3.30
N GLU A 22 9.05 9.03 -3.17
CA GLU A 22 9.95 9.37 -2.06
C GLU A 22 9.25 9.29 -0.72
N LEU A 23 8.04 9.87 -0.58
CA LEU A 23 7.24 9.76 0.64
C LEU A 23 6.98 8.30 1.01
N ARG A 24 6.62 7.46 0.03
CA ARG A 24 6.37 6.03 0.24
C ARG A 24 7.64 5.27 0.66
N LEU A 25 8.83 5.67 0.20
CA LEU A 25 10.10 5.11 0.64
C LEU A 25 10.50 5.63 2.02
N GLY A 26 10.25 6.91 2.30
CA GLY A 26 10.58 7.58 3.57
C GLY A 26 9.86 7.00 4.79
N THR A 27 8.75 6.29 4.59
CA THR A 27 8.10 5.53 5.68
C THR A 27 8.92 4.33 6.18
N GLY A 28 9.97 3.91 5.46
CA GLY A 28 10.86 2.81 5.88
C GLY A 28 10.12 1.53 6.24
N ASP A 29 10.40 1.02 7.44
CA ASP A 29 9.80 -0.19 8.05
C ASP A 29 8.43 0.02 8.67
N ALA A 30 7.90 1.25 8.65
CA ALA A 30 6.60 1.51 9.24
C ALA A 30 5.49 0.74 8.51
N LYS A 31 4.73 -0.04 9.28
CA LYS A 31 3.53 -0.71 8.80
C LYS A 31 2.51 0.34 8.35
N LEU A 32 2.14 0.32 7.07
CA LEU A 32 1.05 1.15 6.58
C LEU A 32 -0.28 0.44 6.76
N VAL A 33 -1.22 1.13 7.42
CA VAL A 33 -2.58 0.66 7.62
C VAL A 33 -3.53 1.72 7.11
N GLU A 34 -4.43 1.35 6.21
CA GLU A 34 -5.56 2.19 5.87
C GLU A 34 -6.66 1.97 6.90
N HIS A 35 -6.84 2.95 7.77
CA HIS A 35 -7.78 2.87 8.88
C HIS A 35 -9.14 3.43 8.46
N THR A 36 -10.13 2.54 8.32
CA THR A 36 -11.48 2.91 7.86
C THR A 36 -12.51 1.90 8.34
N GLU A 37 -13.63 2.39 8.87
CA GLU A 37 -14.78 1.56 9.25
C GLU A 37 -15.59 1.08 8.04
N ASN A 38 -15.37 1.68 6.86
CA ASN A 38 -16.19 1.47 5.67
C ASN A 38 -15.68 0.35 4.76
N ASP A 39 -14.46 -0.14 4.96
CA ASP A 39 -13.82 -1.14 4.10
C ASP A 39 -12.93 -2.10 4.90
N ASP A 40 -13.35 -3.36 4.98
CA ASP A 40 -12.64 -4.44 5.66
C ASP A 40 -11.69 -5.22 4.72
N TYR A 41 -11.69 -4.92 3.43
CA TYR A 41 -10.86 -5.61 2.43
C TYR A 41 -9.62 -4.79 2.09
N TRP A 42 -9.79 -3.53 1.72
CA TRP A 42 -8.68 -2.63 1.44
C TRP A 42 -8.12 -2.01 2.72
N GLY A 43 -8.98 -1.76 3.70
CA GLY A 43 -8.66 -1.21 5.00
C GLY A 43 -8.69 -2.22 6.13
N ASP A 44 -8.59 -1.71 7.35
CA ASP A 44 -8.58 -2.49 8.58
C ASP A 44 -9.97 -2.64 9.23
N GLY A 45 -11.04 -2.13 8.60
CA GLY A 45 -12.41 -2.20 9.12
C GLY A 45 -12.65 -1.33 10.36
N GLY A 46 -11.73 -0.44 10.73
CA GLY A 46 -11.84 0.47 11.88
C GLY A 46 -11.58 -0.19 13.23
N ASP A 47 -11.59 -1.52 13.28
CA ASP A 47 -11.31 -2.32 14.47
C ASP A 47 -10.05 -3.18 14.34
N GLY A 48 -9.32 -3.05 13.23
CA GLY A 48 -8.09 -3.78 12.96
C GLY A 48 -8.29 -5.19 12.41
N ARG A 49 -9.54 -5.67 12.23
CA ARG A 49 -9.83 -7.03 11.73
C ARG A 49 -9.85 -7.11 10.20
N GLY A 50 -9.88 -5.98 9.52
CA GLY A 50 -9.81 -5.91 8.06
C GLY A 50 -8.47 -6.37 7.49
N LYS A 51 -8.46 -6.65 6.18
CA LYS A 51 -7.31 -7.25 5.50
C LYS A 51 -6.18 -6.26 5.26
N ASN A 52 -6.45 -4.96 5.25
CA ASN A 52 -5.50 -3.90 4.94
C ASN A 52 -4.75 -4.19 3.62
N MET A 53 -5.47 -4.66 2.59
CA MET A 53 -4.85 -5.07 1.33
C MET A 53 -4.15 -3.90 0.64
N LEU A 54 -4.65 -2.67 0.81
CA LEU A 54 -4.02 -1.47 0.25
C LEU A 54 -2.67 -1.23 0.92
N GLY A 55 -2.61 -1.24 2.25
CA GLY A 55 -1.37 -1.12 3.00
C GLY A 55 -0.35 -2.19 2.60
N ARG A 56 -0.79 -3.45 2.44
CA ARG A 56 0.07 -4.55 1.96
C ARG A 56 0.66 -4.28 0.58
N LEU A 57 -0.16 -3.84 -0.38
CA LEU A 57 0.33 -3.50 -1.72
C LEU A 57 1.30 -2.30 -1.72
N LEU A 58 1.05 -1.31 -0.86
CA LEU A 58 1.97 -0.19 -0.67
C LEU A 58 3.31 -0.63 -0.07
N MET A 59 3.33 -1.68 0.73
CA MET A 59 4.56 -2.20 1.34
C MET A 59 5.32 -3.16 0.41
N GLN A 60 4.64 -3.92 -0.46
CA GLN A 60 5.25 -4.98 -1.28
C GLN A 60 6.52 -4.55 -2.07
N PRO A 61 6.54 -3.45 -2.85
CA PRO A 61 7.77 -3.06 -3.55
C PRO A 61 8.91 -2.58 -2.63
N ARG A 62 8.66 -2.32 -1.34
CA ARG A 62 9.75 -2.04 -0.37
C ARG A 62 10.56 -3.31 -0.10
N ASP A 63 9.87 -4.44 0.01
CA ASP A 63 10.50 -5.75 0.23
C ASP A 63 11.32 -6.17 -1.00
N GLU A 64 10.84 -5.85 -2.21
CA GLU A 64 11.54 -6.12 -3.47
C GLU A 64 12.86 -5.31 -3.59
N LEU A 65 12.92 -4.09 -3.05
CA LEU A 65 14.15 -3.26 -3.05
C LEU A 65 15.18 -3.69 -1.99
N ARG A 66 14.77 -4.51 -1.02
CA ARG A 66 15.67 -5.07 0.01
C ARG A 66 16.30 -6.40 -0.39
N ALA A 67 15.76 -7.04 -1.42
CA ALA A 67 16.22 -8.32 -1.94
C ALA A 67 17.26 -8.17 -3.09
N GLY A 68 17.74 -6.95 -3.35
CA GLY A 68 18.83 -6.65 -4.29
C GLY A 68 20.00 -6.00 -3.57
#